data_AF-A6P1T8-F1
#
_entry.id   AF-A6P1T8-F1
#
_cell.length_a   1.000
_cell.length_b   1.000
_cell.length_c   1.000
_cell.angle_alpha   90.00
_cell.angle_beta   90.00
_cell.angle_gamma   90.00
#
_symmetry.space_group_name_H-M   'P 1'
#
loop_
_entity.id
_entity.type
_entity.pdbx_description
1 polymer ?
#
loop_
_entity_poly.entity_id
_entity_poly.type
_entity_poly.pdbx_seq_one_letter_code
_entity_poly.pdbx_strand_id
1 'polypeptide(L)'
;MAEILPKFYVSASVNYTMGEVISVIFPAIRALREDRDWTQQQVADMLYLNRRTYSAYENGVNTITPELLIQLADLYQTSVDYLLGLTSVKEPYPRSKNQSSSF
;
A
#
# COMPACT_ATOMS: atom_id res chain seq x y z
N MET A 1 14.20 31.02 -14.04
CA MET A 1 13.21 30.01 -14.49
C MET A 1 13.73 28.66 -14.03
N ALA A 2 13.23 28.17 -12.89
CA ALA A 2 13.52 26.84 -12.35
C ALA A 2 12.21 26.29 -11.78
N GLU A 3 11.94 25.03 -12.12
CA GLU A 3 10.63 24.38 -12.13
C GLU A 3 9.90 24.40 -10.78
N ILE A 4 8.61 24.73 -10.85
CA ILE A 4 7.66 24.56 -9.75
C ILE A 4 7.41 23.05 -9.65
N LEU A 5 8.15 22.35 -8.78
CA LEU A 5 7.83 20.97 -8.44
C LEU A 5 6.40 20.92 -7.86
N PRO A 6 5.50 20.07 -8.37
CA PRO A 6 4.14 20.00 -7.87
C PRO A 6 4.17 19.49 -6.43
N LYS A 7 3.64 20.30 -5.50
CA LYS A 7 3.40 19.91 -4.10
C LYS A 7 2.28 18.87 -4.05
N PHE A 8 2.57 17.63 -4.44
CA PHE A 8 1.70 16.50 -4.07
C PHE A 8 1.92 16.21 -2.59
N TYR A 9 1.04 16.76 -1.75
CA TYR A 9 0.86 16.31 -0.37
C TYR A 9 0.32 14.87 -0.40
N VAL A 10 1.21 13.89 -0.43
CA VAL A 10 0.90 12.52 -0.03
C VAL A 10 1.81 12.24 1.16
N SER A 11 1.26 11.71 2.24
CA SER A 11 2.01 11.39 3.47
C SER A 11 3.07 10.29 3.28
N ALA A 12 3.16 9.71 2.08
CA ALA A 12 4.26 8.87 1.64
C ALA A 12 5.46 9.75 1.27
N SER A 13 6.58 9.57 1.96
CA SER A 13 7.85 10.21 1.65
C SER A 13 8.30 9.81 0.24
N VAL A 14 8.05 10.65 -0.77
CA VAL A 14 8.53 10.39 -2.13
C VAL A 14 9.94 10.96 -2.25
N ASN A 15 10.94 10.08 -2.29
CA ASN A 15 12.32 10.48 -2.51
C ASN A 15 12.61 10.52 -4.02
N TYR A 16 13.01 11.70 -4.53
CA TYR A 16 13.40 11.90 -5.92
C TYR A 16 14.90 12.20 -5.99
N THR A 17 15.68 11.28 -6.55
CA THR A 17 17.07 11.53 -6.96
C THR A 17 17.15 11.32 -8.47
N MET A 18 17.84 12.22 -9.18
CA MET A 18 17.99 12.18 -10.64
C MET A 18 18.54 10.82 -11.09
N GLY A 19 17.68 9.97 -11.64
CA GLY A 19 18.02 8.63 -12.13
C GLY A 19 17.50 7.44 -11.32
N GLU A 20 16.73 7.65 -10.24
CA GLU A 20 16.26 6.55 -9.37
C GLU A 20 14.76 6.21 -9.53
N VAL A 21 14.44 4.93 -9.34
CA VAL A 21 13.08 4.37 -9.26
C VAL A 21 12.36 5.01 -8.07
N ILE A 22 11.12 5.47 -8.27
CA ILE A 22 10.29 6.06 -7.22
C ILE A 22 10.11 5.03 -6.09
N SER A 23 10.75 5.28 -4.95
CA SER A 23 10.51 4.52 -3.72
C SER A 23 9.32 5.14 -3.00
N VAL A 24 8.19 4.42 -2.98
CA VAL A 24 7.01 4.78 -2.20
C VAL A 24 6.91 3.81 -1.03
N ILE A 25 7.05 4.33 0.18
CA ILE A 25 6.83 3.56 1.41
C ILE A 25 5.37 3.74 1.82
N PHE A 26 4.73 2.65 2.25
CA PHE A 26 3.34 2.63 2.71
C PHE A 26 3.27 2.26 4.20
N PRO A 27 3.43 3.23 5.12
CA PRO A 27 3.50 2.96 6.55
C PRO A 27 2.28 2.21 7.09
N ALA A 28 1.10 2.49 6.52
CA ALA A 28 -0.16 1.86 6.92
C ALA A 28 -0.16 0.34 6.70
N ILE A 29 0.46 -0.17 5.63
CA ILE A 29 0.49 -1.62 5.33
C ILE A 29 1.20 -2.37 6.46
N ARG A 30 2.40 -1.90 6.84
CA ARG A 30 3.19 -2.50 7.91
C ARG A 30 2.47 -2.41 9.25
N ALA A 31 1.91 -1.24 9.57
CA ALA A 31 1.18 -1.03 10.81
C ALA A 31 -0.04 -1.98 10.91
N LEU A 32 -0.82 -2.12 9.85
CA LEU A 32 -1.99 -3.01 9.82
C LEU A 32 -1.64 -4.49 9.96
N ARG A 33 -0.46 -4.90 9.48
CA ARG A 33 0.08 -6.24 9.69
C ARG A 33 0.47 -6.45 11.15
N GLU A 34 1.21 -5.50 11.73
CA GLU A 34 1.69 -5.56 13.12
C GLU A 34 0.51 -5.50 14.12
N ASP A 35 -0.51 -4.69 13.85
CA ASP A 35 -1.78 -4.64 14.61
C ASP A 35 -2.50 -5.99 14.70
N ARG A 36 -2.25 -6.89 13.73
CA ARG A 36 -2.88 -8.22 13.65
C ARG A 36 -1.97 -9.35 14.10
N ASP A 37 -0.79 -9.03 14.62
CA ASP A 37 0.25 -9.99 14.99
C ASP A 37 0.64 -10.94 13.84
N TRP A 38 0.51 -10.48 12.59
CA TRP A 38 0.86 -11.27 11.41
C TRP A 38 2.33 -11.11 11.04
N THR A 39 2.95 -12.23 10.71
CA THR A 39 4.28 -12.26 10.11
C THR A 39 4.22 -11.85 8.64
N GLN A 40 5.34 -11.37 8.10
CA GLN A 40 5.48 -11.11 6.65
C GLN A 40 5.21 -12.36 5.80
N GLN A 41 5.51 -13.56 6.32
CA GLN A 41 5.24 -14.81 5.62
C GLN A 41 3.72 -15.06 5.52
N GLN A 42 2.98 -14.90 6.63
CA GLN A 42 1.52 -15.11 6.63
C GLN A 42 0.82 -14.19 5.64
N VAL A 43 1.20 -12.90 5.57
CA VAL A 43 0.59 -11.99 4.60
C VAL A 43 1.00 -12.34 3.18
N ALA A 44 2.26 -12.72 2.95
CA ALA A 44 2.69 -13.18 1.64
C ALA A 44 1.88 -14.41 1.18
N ASP A 45 1.64 -15.38 2.07
CA ASP A 45 0.85 -16.58 1.78
C ASP A 45 -0.60 -16.22 1.43
N MET A 46 -1.24 -15.30 2.17
CA MET A 46 -2.60 -14.82 1.89
C MET A 46 -2.72 -14.06 0.57
N LEU A 47 -1.62 -13.49 0.07
CA LEU A 47 -1.56 -12.75 -1.20
C LEU A 47 -0.93 -13.58 -2.34
N TYR A 48 -0.65 -14.87 -2.11
CA TYR A 48 0.02 -15.75 -3.07
C TYR A 48 1.38 -15.22 -3.56
N LEU A 49 2.11 -14.56 -2.65
CA LEU A 49 3.45 -14.03 -2.87
C LEU A 49 4.49 -14.86 -2.11
N ASN A 50 5.76 -14.74 -2.51
CA ASN A 50 6.84 -15.13 -1.62
C ASN A 50 7.11 -14.01 -0.59
N ARG A 51 7.63 -14.39 0.59
CA ARG A 51 7.94 -13.45 1.68
C ARG A 51 8.87 -12.31 1.26
N ARG A 52 9.88 -12.58 0.42
CA ARG A 52 10.85 -11.55 -0.01
C ARG A 52 10.15 -10.46 -0.82
N THR A 53 9.23 -10.83 -1.70
CA THR A 53 8.41 -9.90 -2.48
C THR A 53 7.56 -9.03 -1.56
N TYR A 54 6.85 -9.63 -0.60
CA TYR A 54 6.05 -8.86 0.36
C TYR A 54 6.92 -7.91 1.21
N SER A 55 8.07 -8.38 1.70
CA SER A 55 9.01 -7.53 2.43
C SER A 55 9.56 -6.38 1.58
N ALA A 56 9.74 -6.57 0.27
CA ALA A 56 10.19 -5.50 -0.63
C ALA A 56 9.13 -4.38 -0.75
N TYR A 57 7.85 -4.73 -0.69
CA TYR A 57 6.76 -3.75 -0.68
C TYR A 57 6.71 -2.96 0.63
N GLU A 58 6.79 -3.61 1.79
CA GLU A 58 6.79 -2.89 3.08
C GLU A 58 7.96 -1.91 3.23
N ASN A 59 9.10 -2.22 2.59
CA ASN A 59 10.31 -1.42 2.64
C ASN A 59 10.44 -0.41 1.48
N GLY A 60 9.43 -0.31 0.59
CA GLY A 60 9.46 0.61 -0.55
C GLY A 60 10.53 0.30 -1.60
N VAL A 61 11.07 -0.93 -1.60
CA VAL A 61 12.05 -1.40 -2.60
C VAL A 61 11.39 -1.63 -3.94
N ASN A 62 10.16 -2.17 -3.91
CA ASN A 62 9.33 -2.38 -5.10
C ASN A 62 8.07 -1.52 -5.02
N THR A 63 7.64 -0.98 -6.16
CA THR A 63 6.32 -0.36 -6.29
C THR A 63 5.23 -1.41 -6.18
N ILE A 64 4.18 -1.14 -5.39
CA ILE A 64 2.98 -1.98 -5.28
C ILE A 64 2.06 -1.70 -6.48
N THR A 65 1.54 -2.75 -7.12
CA THR A 65 0.58 -2.60 -8.22
C THR A 65 -0.82 -2.24 -7.70
N PRO A 66 -1.69 -1.61 -8.51
CA PRO A 66 -3.08 -1.34 -8.12
C PRO A 66 -3.85 -2.59 -7.67
N GLU A 67 -3.64 -3.74 -8.33
CA GLU A 67 -4.28 -5.00 -7.98
C GLU A 67 -3.91 -5.44 -6.57
N LEU A 68 -2.62 -5.34 -6.23
CA LEU A 68 -2.14 -5.70 -4.90
C LEU A 68 -2.62 -4.72 -3.82
N LEU A 69 -2.73 -3.42 -4.14
CA LEU A 69 -3.36 -2.43 -3.23
C LEU A 69 -4.81 -2.78 -2.93
N ILE A 70 -5.58 -3.23 -3.94
CA ILE A 70 -6.96 -3.68 -3.75
C ILE A 70 -6.98 -4.92 -2.86
N GLN A 71 -6.15 -5.93 -3.13
CA GLN A 71 -6.07 -7.13 -2.28
C GLN A 71 -5.70 -6.83 -0.83
N LEU A 72 -4.78 -5.89 -0.60
CA LEU A 72 -4.40 -5.45 0.73
C LEU A 72 -5.54 -4.69 1.43
N ALA A 73 -6.26 -3.85 0.69
CA ALA A 73 -7.42 -3.13 1.22
C ALA A 73 -8.52 -4.10 1.65
N ASP A 74 -8.73 -5.15 0.86
CA ASP A 74 -9.65 -6.25 1.16
C ASP A 74 -9.18 -7.05 2.38
N LEU A 75 -7.92 -7.50 2.38
CA LEU A 75 -7.32 -8.27 3.45
C LEU A 75 -7.41 -7.54 4.80
N TYR A 76 -7.10 -6.25 4.80
CA TYR A 76 -7.10 -5.44 6.02
C TYR A 76 -8.44 -4.77 6.31
N GLN A 77 -9.47 -4.99 5.49
CA GLN A 77 -10.79 -4.40 5.64
C GLN A 77 -10.71 -2.87 5.81
N THR A 78 -10.04 -2.22 4.85
CA THR A 78 -9.81 -0.78 4.81
C THR A 78 -9.89 -0.26 3.36
N SER A 79 -9.63 1.03 3.14
CA SER A 79 -9.61 1.63 1.80
C SER A 79 -8.17 1.73 1.27
N VAL A 80 -8.03 1.75 -0.06
CA VAL A 80 -6.74 2.09 -0.69
C VAL A 80 -6.28 3.49 -0.26
N ASP A 81 -7.20 4.44 -0.10
CA ASP A 81 -6.90 5.78 0.43
C ASP A 81 -6.20 5.71 1.79
N TYR A 82 -6.65 4.82 2.69
CA TYR A 82 -6.01 4.63 3.99
C TYR A 82 -4.61 4.00 3.83
N LEU A 83 -4.47 2.98 2.97
CA LEU A 83 -3.16 2.36 2.71
C LEU A 83 -2.14 3.34 2.13
N LEU A 84 -2.60 4.26 1.28
CA LEU A 84 -1.80 5.32 0.67
C LEU A 84 -1.61 6.55 1.58
N GLY A 85 -2.24 6.57 2.75
CA GLY A 85 -2.17 7.68 3.69
C GLY A 85 -2.85 8.97 3.19
N LEU A 86 -3.84 8.83 2.29
CA LEU A 86 -4.68 9.91 1.78
C LEU A 86 -5.84 10.24 2.74
N THR A 87 -6.13 9.36 3.70
CA THR A 87 -7.12 9.56 4.76
C THR A 87 -6.63 8.95 6.08
N SER A 88 -7.10 9.51 7.20
CA SER A 88 -6.93 8.92 8.53
C SER A 88 -8.08 7.98 8.92
N VAL A 89 -9.11 7.87 8.07
CA VAL A 89 -10.28 7.01 8.32
C VAL A 89 -9.97 5.57 7.88
N LYS A 90 -9.87 4.66 8.85
CA LYS A 90 -9.57 3.24 8.60
C LYS A 90 -10.75 2.48 7.98
N GLU A 91 -11.97 2.82 8.34
CA GLU A 91 -13.18 2.18 7.82
C GLU A 91 -13.30 2.44 6.30
N PRO A 92 -13.53 1.41 5.47
CA PRO A 92 -13.71 1.60 4.04
C PRO A 92 -15.06 2.25 3.72
N TYR A 93 -15.13 2.90 2.56
CA TYR A 93 -16.40 3.36 2.01
C TYR A 93 -17.29 2.16 1.62
N PRO A 94 -18.62 2.33 1.56
CA PRO A 94 -19.52 1.31 1.03
C PRO A 94 -19.08 0.86 -0.37
N ARG A 95 -18.89 -0.45 -0.56
CA ARG A 95 -18.49 -1.01 -1.85
C ARG A 95 -19.62 -0.94 -2.87
N SER A 96 -19.25 -0.79 -4.13
CA SER A 96 -20.19 -0.95 -5.24
C SER A 96 -20.75 -2.38 -5.25
N LYS A 97 -22.06 -2.52 -5.44
CA LYS A 97 -22.78 -3.81 -5.45
C LYS A 97 -22.28 -4.81 -6.51
N ASN A 98 -21.47 -4.34 -7.47
CA ASN A 98 -20.91 -5.16 -8.55
C ASN A 98 -19.59 -5.86 -8.19
N GLN A 99 -19.07 -5.71 -6.97
CA GLN A 99 -17.81 -6.34 -6.52
C GLN A 99 -18.00 -7.72 -5.86
N SER A 100 -19.06 -8.45 -6.19
CA SER A 100 -19.16 -9.87 -5.88
C SER A 100 -18.22 -10.65 -6.79
N SER A 101 -16.94 -10.73 -6.44
CA SER A 101 -16.01 -11.61 -7.11
C SER A 101 -15.14 -12.29 -6.06
N SER A 102 -15.41 -13.58 -5.90
CA SER A 102 -14.53 -14.57 -5.29
C SER A 102 -13.10 -14.35 -5.77
N PHE A 103 -12.21 -14.08 -4.83
CA PHE A 103 -10.84 -14.56 -4.90
C PHE A 103 -10.71 -15.72 -3.92
#